data_AF-A0A820E9Z3-F1
#
_entry.id   AF-A0A820E9Z3-F1
#
_cell.length_a   1.000
_cell.length_b   1.000
_cell.length_c   1.000
_cell.angle_alpha   90.00
_cell.angle_beta   90.00
_cell.angle_gamma   90.00
#
_symmetry.space_group_name_H-M   'P 1'
#
loop_
_entity.id
_entity.type
_entity.pdbx_description
1 polymer ?
#
loop_
_entity_poly.entity_id
_entity_poly.type
_entity_poly.pdbx_seq_one_letter_code
_entity_poly.pdbx_strand_id
1 'polypeptide(L)'
;YVAKKMMNDNNLVRHLDACETIGNITTICSNKTEILTMNHMTAVQIYVGEKYWKNIENSIKTKEIIIPANTKEILFESVSVNSSYSSILLPPIDEGSLSKQIGNTIDCSLLNFINTLDGNYDKIRKNYPEEKFIHVYKFKLAQKIMSTIIQRSNSTIRMYTKGASEIILKKCNTILNRNLAIASGISGRI
;
A
#
# COMPACT_ATOMS: atom_id res chain seq x y z
N TYR A 1 23.75 -12.64 -35.91
CA TYR A 1 24.54 -11.60 -35.21
C TYR A 1 23.62 -10.71 -34.34
N VAL A 2 22.59 -10.08 -34.91
CA VAL A 2 21.64 -9.21 -34.19
C VAL A 2 20.95 -9.89 -33.00
N ALA A 3 20.37 -11.08 -33.19
CA ALA A 3 19.71 -11.82 -32.11
C ALA A 3 20.67 -12.18 -30.94
N LYS A 4 21.94 -12.47 -31.23
CA LYS A 4 22.97 -12.76 -30.21
C LYS A 4 23.33 -11.52 -29.41
N LYS A 5 23.38 -10.34 -30.06
CA LYS A 5 23.58 -9.05 -29.39
C LYS A 5 22.38 -8.69 -28.51
N MET A 6 21.16 -8.83 -29.05
CA MET A 6 19.92 -8.59 -28.28
C MET A 6 19.82 -9.50 -27.05
N MET A 7 20.23 -10.78 -27.16
CA MET A 7 20.25 -11.69 -26.03
C MET A 7 21.23 -11.26 -24.93
N ASN A 8 22.40 -10.70 -25.29
CA ASN A 8 23.33 -10.13 -24.32
C ASN A 8 22.76 -8.88 -23.61
N ASP A 9 21.85 -8.15 -24.28
CA ASP A 9 21.14 -7.00 -23.72
C ASP A 9 19.86 -7.41 -22.95
N ASN A 10 19.75 -8.68 -22.53
CA ASN A 10 18.58 -9.28 -21.88
C ASN A 10 17.28 -9.24 -22.71
N ASN A 11 17.38 -9.12 -24.04
CA ASN A 11 16.24 -9.17 -24.97
C ASN A 11 16.22 -10.51 -25.72
N LEU A 12 15.36 -11.42 -25.26
CA LEU A 12 15.18 -12.73 -25.88
C LEU A 12 14.27 -12.63 -27.12
N VAL A 13 14.85 -12.77 -28.30
CA VAL A 13 14.12 -12.86 -29.57
C VAL A 13 13.69 -14.31 -29.83
N ARG A 14 12.38 -14.57 -29.87
CA ARG A 14 11.82 -15.91 -30.15
C ARG A 14 11.64 -16.20 -31.63
N HIS A 15 11.28 -15.18 -32.42
CA HIS A 15 11.11 -15.28 -33.86
C HIS A 15 12.03 -14.26 -34.54
N LEU A 16 12.87 -14.72 -35.48
CA LEU A 16 13.95 -13.89 -36.05
C LEU A 16 13.42 -12.71 -36.89
N ASP A 17 12.27 -12.88 -37.54
CA ASP A 17 11.50 -11.87 -38.27
C ASP A 17 11.00 -10.70 -37.38
N ALA A 18 10.89 -10.92 -36.07
CA ALA A 18 10.60 -9.84 -35.12
C ALA A 18 11.70 -8.77 -35.10
N CYS A 19 12.96 -9.13 -35.41
CA CYS A 19 14.06 -8.16 -35.48
C CYS A 19 13.85 -7.14 -36.60
N GLU A 20 13.35 -7.59 -37.75
CA GLU A 20 13.05 -6.73 -38.90
C GLU A 20 11.80 -5.89 -38.62
N THR A 21 10.77 -6.51 -38.03
CA THR A 21 9.52 -5.83 -37.65
C THR A 21 9.79 -4.66 -36.70
N ILE A 22 10.60 -4.87 -35.64
CA ILE A 22 10.97 -3.81 -34.69
C ILE A 22 11.74 -2.66 -35.36
N GLY A 23 12.55 -2.96 -36.38
CA GLY A 23 13.29 -1.94 -37.13
C GLY A 23 12.40 -0.99 -37.95
N ASN A 24 11.21 -1.45 -38.33
CA ASN A 24 10.27 -0.73 -39.20
C ASN A 24 9.05 -0.17 -38.47
N ILE A 25 8.98 -0.24 -37.14
CA ILE A 25 7.81 0.26 -36.40
C ILE A 25 7.73 1.78 -36.44
N THR A 26 6.52 2.30 -36.64
CA THR A 26 6.21 3.74 -36.56
C THR A 26 5.30 4.08 -35.38
N THR A 27 4.75 3.08 -34.70
CA THR A 27 3.84 3.25 -33.55
C THR A 27 4.06 2.13 -32.54
N ILE A 28 4.11 2.49 -31.24
CA ILE A 28 4.21 1.56 -30.12
C ILE A 28 2.95 1.67 -29.27
N CYS A 29 2.18 0.60 -29.21
CA CYS A 29 1.07 0.46 -28.25
C CYS A 29 1.60 -0.23 -27.00
N SER A 30 1.64 0.47 -25.87
CA SER A 30 2.20 -0.06 -24.62
C SER A 30 1.15 -0.09 -23.51
N ASN A 31 1.21 -1.13 -22.69
CA ASN A 31 0.45 -1.19 -21.45
C ASN A 31 1.15 -0.34 -20.37
N LYS A 32 0.39 0.18 -19.39
CA LYS A 32 1.00 0.95 -18.30
C LYS A 32 1.67 0.04 -17.26
N THR A 33 0.88 -0.85 -16.66
CA THR A 33 1.30 -1.70 -15.54
C THR A 33 2.38 -2.67 -16.00
N GLU A 34 3.44 -2.83 -15.21
CA GLU A 34 4.58 -3.73 -15.45
C GLU A 34 5.44 -3.42 -16.70
N ILE A 35 5.01 -2.51 -17.59
CA ILE A 35 5.78 -2.09 -18.77
C ILE A 35 6.30 -0.66 -18.59
N LEU A 36 5.41 0.33 -18.43
CA LEU A 36 5.80 1.73 -18.22
C LEU A 36 6.05 2.05 -16.74
N THR A 37 5.38 1.34 -15.83
CA THR A 37 5.54 1.51 -14.39
C THR A 37 6.11 0.25 -13.75
N MET A 38 7.01 0.44 -12.78
CA MET A 38 7.46 -0.64 -11.92
C MET A 38 6.28 -1.24 -11.16
N ASN A 39 6.27 -2.56 -10.96
CA ASN A 39 5.33 -3.23 -10.07
C ASN A 39 5.76 -3.07 -8.60
N HIS A 40 6.00 -1.83 -8.20
CA HIS A 40 6.41 -1.44 -6.85
C HIS A 40 5.59 -0.22 -6.45
N MET A 41 4.58 -0.43 -5.60
CA MET A 41 3.68 0.64 -5.18
C MET A 41 4.23 1.37 -3.96
N THR A 42 4.06 2.68 -3.90
CA THR A 42 4.42 3.51 -2.75
C THR A 42 3.27 4.43 -2.37
N ALA A 43 3.13 4.72 -1.09
CA ALA A 43 2.20 5.75 -0.62
C ALA A 43 2.83 7.13 -0.88
N VAL A 44 2.18 7.92 -1.74
CA VAL A 44 2.65 9.25 -2.13
C VAL A 44 1.99 10.38 -1.35
N GLN A 45 0.77 10.15 -0.87
CA GLN A 45 -0.10 11.15 -0.24
C GLN A 45 -0.82 10.57 0.96
N ILE A 46 -1.05 11.41 1.98
CA ILE A 46 -1.84 11.02 3.15
C ILE A 46 -2.76 12.17 3.58
N TYR A 47 -3.97 11.80 3.96
CA TYR A 47 -4.89 12.63 4.72
C TYR A 47 -5.12 12.02 6.11
N VAL A 48 -4.72 12.73 7.17
CA VAL A 48 -4.93 12.28 8.54
C VAL A 48 -5.04 13.48 9.48
N GLY A 49 -5.98 13.44 10.42
CA GLY A 49 -6.18 14.54 11.39
C GLY A 49 -6.44 15.90 10.72
N GLU A 50 -7.32 15.94 9.72
CA GLU A 50 -7.67 17.17 8.99
C GLU A 50 -6.46 17.89 8.37
N LYS A 51 -5.45 17.13 7.99
CA LYS A 51 -4.27 17.61 7.28
C LYS A 51 -4.00 16.69 6.10
N TYR A 52 -3.58 17.30 5.01
CA TYR A 52 -3.28 16.64 3.76
C TYR A 52 -1.82 16.91 3.37
N TRP A 53 -1.07 15.85 3.12
CA TRP A 53 0.31 15.92 2.64
C TRP A 53 0.39 15.32 1.24
N LYS A 54 0.80 16.14 0.27
CA LYS A 54 0.86 15.80 -1.17
C LYS A 54 2.11 15.01 -1.57
N ASN A 55 3.18 15.10 -0.79
CA ASN A 55 4.43 14.40 -1.04
C ASN A 55 4.96 13.88 0.30
N ILE A 56 4.61 12.63 0.61
CA ILE A 56 5.02 11.98 1.86
C ILE A 56 6.54 11.96 2.00
N GLU A 57 7.27 11.56 0.96
CA GLU A 57 8.74 11.43 1.04
C GLU A 57 9.42 12.76 1.42
N ASN A 58 8.98 13.86 0.81
CA ASN A 58 9.52 15.18 1.13
C ASN A 58 9.08 15.66 2.53
N SER A 59 7.80 15.47 2.87
CA SER A 59 7.27 15.89 4.17
C SER A 59 7.84 15.06 5.34
N ILE A 60 8.31 13.84 5.11
CA ILE A 60 9.08 13.06 6.09
C ILE A 60 10.48 13.62 6.25
N LYS A 61 11.20 13.89 5.14
CA LYS A 61 12.56 14.47 5.17
C LYS A 61 12.61 15.81 5.90
N THR A 62 11.57 16.62 5.72
CA THR A 62 11.40 17.94 6.36
C THR A 62 10.73 17.87 7.74
N LYS A 63 10.36 16.67 8.22
CA LYS A 63 9.65 16.43 9.49
C LYS A 63 8.33 17.21 9.64
N GLU A 64 7.64 17.47 8.54
CA GLU A 64 6.36 18.18 8.49
C GLU A 64 5.16 17.31 8.87
N ILE A 65 5.30 15.98 8.77
CA ILE A 65 4.22 15.05 9.11
C ILE A 65 4.16 14.89 10.63
N ILE A 66 3.31 15.69 11.26
CA ILE A 66 3.03 15.63 12.70
C ILE A 66 1.67 14.97 12.89
N ILE A 67 1.68 13.70 13.31
CA ILE A 67 0.49 12.92 13.64
C ILE A 67 0.48 12.68 15.15
N PRO A 68 -0.63 12.98 15.87
CA PRO A 68 -0.75 12.69 17.30
C PRO A 68 -0.48 11.20 17.59
N ALA A 69 0.18 10.90 18.72
CA ALA A 69 0.63 9.55 19.06
C ALA A 69 -0.49 8.49 18.99
N ASN A 70 -1.66 8.79 19.56
CA ASN A 70 -2.79 7.86 19.58
C ASN A 70 -3.37 7.63 18.16
N THR A 71 -3.40 8.67 17.31
CA THR A 71 -3.85 8.53 15.91
C THR A 71 -2.85 7.70 15.12
N LYS A 72 -1.55 7.91 15.37
CA LYS A 72 -0.46 7.13 14.78
C LYS A 72 -0.56 5.65 15.17
N GLU A 73 -0.85 5.35 16.43
CA GLU A 73 -1.06 3.99 16.94
C GLU A 73 -2.24 3.29 16.24
N ILE A 74 -3.40 3.94 16.15
CA ILE A 74 -4.58 3.39 15.47
C ILE A 74 -4.30 3.15 13.98
N LEU A 75 -3.64 4.11 13.31
CA LEU A 75 -3.27 3.99 11.90
C LEU A 75 -2.32 2.81 11.67
N PHE A 76 -1.28 2.69 12.49
CA PHE A 76 -0.29 1.64 12.38
C PHE A 76 -0.89 0.26 12.64
N GLU A 77 -1.74 0.13 13.67
CA GLU A 77 -2.45 -1.12 13.91
C GLU A 77 -3.39 -1.45 12.77
N SER A 78 -4.20 -0.49 12.31
CA SER A 78 -5.15 -0.69 11.22
C SER A 78 -4.48 -1.20 9.95
N VAL A 79 -3.36 -0.61 9.56
CA VAL A 79 -2.62 -1.03 8.37
C VAL A 79 -1.91 -2.37 8.59
N SER A 80 -1.27 -2.60 9.73
CA SER A 80 -0.53 -3.84 9.99
C SER A 80 -1.44 -5.07 10.08
N VAL A 81 -2.60 -4.92 10.74
CA VAL A 81 -3.57 -5.99 11.00
C VAL A 81 -4.48 -6.24 9.80
N ASN A 82 -4.91 -5.19 9.10
CA ASN A 82 -5.80 -5.33 7.93
C ASN A 82 -5.05 -5.51 6.60
N SER A 83 -3.74 -5.79 6.65
CA SER A 83 -2.95 -6.18 5.48
C SER A 83 -2.69 -7.67 5.48
N SER A 84 -2.71 -8.29 4.30
CA SER A 84 -2.44 -9.72 4.15
C SER A 84 -1.09 -10.08 4.77
N TYR A 85 -1.03 -11.15 5.56
CA TYR A 85 0.21 -11.60 6.21
C TYR A 85 1.19 -12.22 5.20
N SER A 86 0.69 -12.62 4.03
CA SER A 86 1.53 -12.94 2.87
C SER A 86 2.22 -11.73 2.24
N SER A 87 1.86 -10.50 2.65
CA SER A 87 2.50 -9.27 2.18
C SER A 87 3.67 -8.91 3.09
N ILE A 88 4.88 -8.95 2.53
CA ILE A 88 6.15 -8.84 3.25
C ILE A 88 7.08 -7.88 2.51
N LEU A 89 7.77 -7.03 3.27
CA LEU A 89 8.86 -6.21 2.78
C LEU A 89 10.18 -6.88 3.10
N LEU A 90 10.96 -7.16 2.07
CA LEU A 90 12.33 -7.63 2.21
C LEU A 90 13.29 -6.46 1.99
N PRO A 91 14.48 -6.49 2.64
CA PRO A 91 15.50 -5.49 2.39
C PRO A 91 15.86 -5.46 0.89
N PRO A 92 16.35 -4.30 0.40
CA PRO A 92 16.85 -4.19 -0.96
C PRO A 92 17.96 -5.20 -1.24
N ILE A 93 18.01 -5.71 -2.48
CA ILE A 93 19.03 -6.68 -2.91
C ILE A 93 20.37 -5.96 -3.10
N ASP A 94 20.32 -4.76 -3.67
CA ASP A 94 21.48 -3.92 -3.97
C ASP A 94 21.41 -2.60 -3.18
N GLU A 95 22.56 -2.05 -2.80
CA GLU A 95 22.62 -0.75 -2.14
C GLU A 95 21.98 0.35 -3.01
N GLY A 96 21.06 1.11 -2.41
CA GLY A 96 20.31 2.17 -3.10
C GLY A 96 19.08 1.70 -3.89
N SER A 97 18.83 0.38 -3.98
CA SER A 97 17.59 -0.14 -4.59
C SER A 97 16.38 -0.06 -3.64
N LEU A 98 15.17 -0.17 -4.19
CA LEU A 98 13.93 -0.20 -3.41
C LEU A 98 13.78 -1.53 -2.66
N SER A 99 13.08 -1.50 -1.53
CA SER A 99 12.69 -2.72 -0.81
C SER A 99 11.93 -3.68 -1.73
N LYS A 100 12.21 -4.97 -1.64
CA LYS A 100 11.47 -5.96 -2.42
C LYS A 100 10.11 -6.21 -1.77
N GLN A 101 9.04 -6.05 -2.56
CA GLN A 101 7.67 -6.33 -2.15
C GLN A 101 7.29 -7.76 -2.53
N ILE A 102 6.83 -8.56 -1.57
CA ILE A 102 6.27 -9.90 -1.80
C ILE A 102 4.80 -9.86 -1.41
N GLY A 103 3.92 -10.40 -2.24
CA GLY A 103 2.48 -10.45 -1.98
C GLY A 103 1.72 -9.32 -2.67
N ASN A 104 0.70 -8.77 -1.99
CA ASN A 104 -0.10 -7.70 -2.57
C ASN A 104 0.67 -6.37 -2.49
N THR A 105 0.83 -5.70 -3.64
CA THR A 105 1.63 -4.47 -3.74
C THR A 105 1.01 -3.27 -3.03
N ILE A 106 -0.32 -3.17 -2.96
CA ILE A 106 -1.01 -2.15 -2.15
C ILE A 106 -0.69 -2.35 -0.68
N ASP A 107 -0.79 -3.59 -0.19
CA ASP A 107 -0.49 -3.93 1.20
C ASP A 107 0.97 -3.64 1.54
N CYS A 108 1.89 -4.07 0.68
CA CYS A 108 3.31 -3.76 0.83
C CYS A 108 3.57 -2.25 0.88
N SER A 109 2.90 -1.47 0.01
CA SER A 109 3.05 -0.01 0.00
C SER A 109 2.59 0.64 1.32
N LEU A 110 1.52 0.13 1.92
CA LEU A 110 0.99 0.63 3.19
C LEU A 110 1.88 0.20 4.37
N LEU A 111 2.39 -1.04 4.36
CA LEU A 111 3.35 -1.50 5.36
C LEU A 111 4.66 -0.68 5.29
N ASN A 112 5.11 -0.36 4.08
CA ASN A 112 6.31 0.46 3.89
C ASN A 112 6.07 1.86 4.42
N PHE A 113 4.88 2.40 4.18
CA PHE A 113 4.48 3.69 4.70
C PHE A 113 4.52 3.76 6.24
N ILE A 114 4.10 2.71 6.96
CA ILE A 114 4.29 2.64 8.42
C ILE A 114 5.76 2.78 8.79
N ASN A 115 6.63 2.00 8.13
CA ASN A 115 8.07 1.99 8.43
C ASN A 115 8.70 3.36 8.15
N THR A 116 8.26 4.06 7.09
CA THR A 116 8.74 5.43 6.81
C THR A 116 8.34 6.45 7.88
N LEU A 117 7.31 6.17 8.69
CA LEU A 117 6.86 7.01 9.80
C LEU A 117 7.39 6.52 11.17
N ASP A 118 8.55 5.87 11.21
CA ASP A 118 9.16 5.28 12.42
C ASP A 118 8.28 4.22 13.11
N GLY A 119 7.39 3.58 12.35
CA GLY A 119 6.64 2.43 12.82
C GLY A 119 7.38 1.12 12.60
N ASN A 120 6.92 0.05 13.25
CA ASN A 120 7.42 -1.30 13.03
C ASN A 120 6.23 -2.25 12.90
N TYR A 121 5.83 -2.52 11.66
CA TYR A 121 4.66 -3.37 11.40
C TYR A 121 4.90 -4.81 11.89
N ASP A 122 6.12 -5.32 11.83
CA ASP A 122 6.46 -6.68 12.29
C ASP A 122 6.21 -6.84 13.80
N LYS A 123 6.56 -5.82 14.60
CA LYS A 123 6.29 -5.79 16.03
C LYS A 123 4.77 -5.80 16.31
N ILE A 124 3.99 -5.05 15.53
CA ILE A 124 2.54 -5.03 15.66
C ILE A 124 1.94 -6.40 15.29
N ARG A 125 2.40 -7.00 14.19
CA ARG A 125 1.97 -8.34 13.77
C ARG A 125 2.35 -9.43 14.76
N LYS A 126 3.47 -9.31 15.47
CA LYS A 126 3.82 -10.21 16.59
C LYS A 126 2.83 -10.12 17.76
N ASN A 127 2.30 -8.93 18.04
CA ASN A 127 1.29 -8.75 19.08
C ASN A 127 -0.10 -9.26 18.65
N TYR A 128 -0.41 -9.13 17.36
CA TYR A 128 -1.65 -9.57 16.74
C TYR A 128 -1.39 -10.61 15.64
N PRO A 129 -0.92 -11.83 15.96
CA PRO A 129 -0.64 -12.81 14.92
C PRO A 129 -1.94 -13.31 14.27
N GLU A 130 -1.84 -13.79 13.02
CA GLU A 130 -3.00 -14.08 12.16
C GLU A 130 -3.96 -15.11 12.80
N GLU A 131 -3.44 -16.07 13.56
CA GLU A 131 -4.23 -17.07 14.27
C GLU A 131 -5.14 -16.50 15.37
N LYS A 132 -4.90 -15.27 15.83
CA LYS A 132 -5.77 -14.58 16.80
C LYS A 132 -6.90 -13.79 16.14
N PHE A 133 -6.97 -13.75 14.81
CA PHE A 133 -8.04 -13.05 14.12
C PHE A 133 -9.34 -13.83 14.26
N ILE A 134 -10.41 -13.12 14.65
CA ILE A 134 -11.74 -13.70 14.74
C ILE A 134 -12.23 -14.04 13.33
N HIS A 135 -12.03 -13.11 12.39
CA HIS A 135 -12.40 -13.31 10.99
C HIS A 135 -11.66 -12.36 10.05
N VAL A 136 -11.43 -12.82 8.82
CA VAL A 136 -10.85 -12.02 7.73
C VAL A 136 -11.75 -12.09 6.51
N TYR A 137 -12.38 -10.96 6.19
CA TYR A 137 -13.06 -10.76 4.91
C TYR A 137 -12.03 -10.33 3.88
N LYS A 138 -11.54 -11.30 3.10
CA LYS A 138 -10.61 -11.06 1.99
C LYS A 138 -11.19 -10.06 0.98
N PHE A 139 -10.31 -9.36 0.27
CA PHE A 139 -10.69 -8.40 -0.75
C PHE A 139 -11.58 -9.04 -1.83
N LYS A 140 -12.75 -8.45 -2.08
CA LYS A 140 -13.65 -8.84 -3.17
C LYS A 140 -13.79 -7.69 -4.15
N LEU A 141 -13.47 -7.93 -5.43
CA LEU A 141 -13.48 -6.91 -6.48
C LEU A 141 -14.82 -6.15 -6.56
N ALA A 142 -15.95 -6.87 -6.47
CA ALA A 142 -17.28 -6.29 -6.50
C ALA A 142 -17.57 -5.33 -5.32
N GLN A 143 -16.96 -5.59 -4.17
CA GLN A 143 -17.18 -4.81 -2.94
C GLN A 143 -16.10 -3.73 -2.75
N LYS A 144 -14.93 -3.90 -3.39
CA LYS A 144 -13.74 -3.02 -3.30
C LYS A 144 -13.27 -2.75 -1.86
N ILE A 145 -13.48 -3.71 -0.95
CA ILE A 145 -13.10 -3.62 0.46
C ILE A 145 -12.49 -4.93 0.96
N MET A 146 -11.68 -4.82 2.01
CA MET A 146 -11.14 -5.91 2.82
C MET A 146 -11.25 -5.52 4.30
N SER A 147 -11.60 -6.48 5.15
CA SER A 147 -11.75 -6.24 6.57
C SER A 147 -11.22 -7.37 7.44
N THR A 148 -10.63 -7.02 8.57
CA THR A 148 -10.11 -7.95 9.58
C THR A 148 -10.75 -7.63 10.93
N ILE A 149 -11.22 -8.64 11.63
CA ILE A 149 -11.81 -8.53 12.97
C ILE A 149 -10.86 -9.16 14.00
N ILE A 150 -10.54 -8.40 15.04
CA ILE A 150 -9.70 -8.82 16.16
C ILE A 150 -10.44 -8.71 17.49
N GLN A 151 -10.02 -9.52 18.47
CA GLN A 151 -10.41 -9.35 19.87
C GLN A 151 -9.51 -8.28 20.53
N ARG A 152 -10.10 -7.30 21.22
CA ARG A 152 -9.36 -6.28 22.01
C ARG A 152 -9.37 -6.60 23.50
N SER A 153 -10.50 -7.06 24.03
CA SER A 153 -10.70 -7.54 25.41
C SER A 153 -11.82 -8.57 25.41
N ASN A 154 -12.08 -9.29 26.51
CA ASN A 154 -13.09 -10.37 26.53
C ASN A 154 -14.48 -9.97 26.01
N SER A 155 -14.87 -8.70 26.12
CA SER A 155 -16.18 -8.18 25.67
C SER A 155 -16.12 -7.25 24.47
N THR A 156 -14.93 -6.87 23.99
CA THR A 156 -14.78 -5.87 22.93
C THR A 156 -14.02 -6.44 21.74
N ILE A 157 -14.64 -6.35 20.57
CA ILE A 157 -14.02 -6.64 19.27
C ILE A 157 -13.72 -5.34 18.52
N ARG A 158 -12.78 -5.40 17.58
CA ARG A 158 -12.47 -4.29 16.68
C ARG A 158 -12.36 -4.80 15.25
N MET A 159 -13.01 -4.09 14.33
CA MET A 159 -12.95 -4.35 12.90
C MET A 159 -12.14 -3.24 12.21
N TYR A 160 -11.13 -3.64 11.46
CA TYR A 160 -10.40 -2.75 10.56
C TYR A 160 -10.88 -2.98 9.13
N THR A 161 -11.00 -1.91 8.35
CA THR A 161 -11.46 -1.99 6.95
C THR A 161 -10.61 -1.07 6.08
N LYS A 162 -10.25 -1.56 4.88
CA LYS A 162 -9.54 -0.81 3.84
C LYS A 162 -10.20 -1.09 2.49
N GLY A 163 -10.08 -0.17 1.55
CA GLY A 163 -10.81 -0.23 0.28
C GLY A 163 -10.96 1.13 -0.37
N ALA A 164 -11.77 1.18 -1.42
CA ALA A 164 -12.03 2.41 -2.16
C ALA A 164 -12.68 3.47 -1.26
N SER A 165 -12.20 4.72 -1.33
CA SER A 165 -12.61 5.80 -0.42
C SER A 165 -14.10 6.11 -0.56
N GLU A 166 -14.64 6.12 -1.78
CA GLU A 166 -16.06 6.35 -2.03
C GLU A 166 -16.98 5.24 -1.47
N ILE A 167 -16.45 4.04 -1.23
CA ILE A 167 -17.18 2.93 -0.63
C ILE A 167 -17.12 3.00 0.90
N ILE A 168 -15.92 3.25 1.45
CA ILE A 168 -15.74 3.32 2.90
C ILE A 168 -16.45 4.55 3.47
N LEU A 169 -16.29 5.72 2.86
CA LEU A 169 -16.87 6.98 3.36
C LEU A 169 -18.40 6.92 3.44
N LYS A 170 -19.07 6.20 2.52
CA LYS A 170 -20.52 5.96 2.56
C LYS A 170 -20.97 5.15 3.78
N LYS A 171 -20.07 4.37 4.39
CA LYS A 171 -20.33 3.52 5.56
C LYS A 171 -19.85 4.15 6.88
N CYS A 172 -19.21 5.30 6.82
CA CYS A 172 -18.70 6.00 7.99
C CYS A 172 -19.69 7.10 8.41
N ASN A 173 -19.91 7.24 9.72
CA ASN A 173 -20.73 8.32 10.28
C ASN A 173 -19.88 9.41 10.93
N THR A 174 -18.60 9.12 11.17
CA THR A 174 -17.69 9.95 11.96
C THR A 174 -16.29 9.95 11.37
N ILE A 175 -15.53 11.00 11.69
CA ILE A 175 -14.11 11.12 11.34
C ILE A 175 -13.29 11.45 12.59
N LEU A 176 -12.10 10.86 12.69
CA LEU A 176 -11.12 11.19 13.72
C LEU A 176 -10.49 12.55 13.41
N ASN A 177 -10.76 13.55 14.25
CA ASN A 177 -10.13 14.86 14.13
C ASN A 177 -8.74 14.92 14.79
N ARG A 178 -8.12 16.11 14.79
CA ARG A 178 -6.77 16.36 15.36
C ARG A 178 -6.63 15.97 16.83
N ASN A 179 -7.72 15.98 17.59
CA ASN A 179 -7.75 15.75 19.04
C ASN A 179 -8.34 14.37 19.39
N LEU A 180 -8.45 13.45 18.43
CA LEU A 180 -9.13 12.16 18.61
C LEU A 180 -10.62 12.29 18.93
N ALA A 181 -11.19 13.49 18.84
CA ALA A 181 -12.61 13.66 18.99
C ALA A 181 -13.30 13.21 17.72
N ILE A 182 -14.39 12.50 17.92
CA ILE A 182 -15.27 11.99 16.88
C ILE A 182 -16.05 13.20 16.35
N ALA A 183 -15.65 13.74 15.20
CA ALA A 183 -16.43 14.78 14.55
C ALA A 183 -17.64 14.13 13.84
N SER A 184 -18.84 14.65 14.10
CA SER A 184 -20.08 14.22 13.45
C SER A 184 -20.23 14.89 12.08
N GLY A 185 -20.58 14.11 11.06
CA GLY A 185 -20.85 14.60 9.71
C GLY A 185 -19.64 14.55 8.77
N ILE A 186 -19.61 13.55 7.91
CA ILE A 186 -18.62 13.41 6.82
C ILE A 186 -19.02 14.25 5.58
N SER A 187 -20.14 14.98 5.65
CA SER A 187 -20.70 15.72 4.52
C SER A 187 -19.82 16.91 4.12
N GLY A 188 -19.12 16.78 2.98
CA GLY A 188 -18.66 17.90 2.16
C GLY A 188 -17.29 18.52 2.46
N ARG A 189 -16.42 17.88 3.25
CA ARG A 189 -15.09 18.43 3.62
C ARG A 189 -13.88 17.51 3.38
N ILE A 190 -13.93 16.62 2.39
CA ILE A 190 -12.73 15.92 1.90
C ILE A 190 -12.50 16.33 0.45
#